data_AF-A0ABD1FA52-F1
#
_entry.id   AF-A0ABD1FA52-F1
#
_cell.length_a   1.000
_cell.length_b   1.000
_cell.length_c   1.000
_cell.angle_alpha   90.00
_cell.angle_beta   90.00
_cell.angle_gamma   90.00
#
_symmetry.space_group_name_H-M   'P 1'
#
loop_
_entity.id
_entity.type
_entity.pdbx_description
1 polymer ?
#
loop_
_entity_poly.entity_id
_entity_poly.type
_entity_poly.pdbx_seq_one_letter_code
_entity_poly.pdbx_strand_id
1 'polypeptide(L)'
;MVGKCVIQEIEDSSMPSQYKNVIWKVDKNKVIIRSNLENMEDINNWVSSFGKQTSTQWNARSSCPNGVKIICSKKFVCHHSSFMKVGTDENKKGLSKNAYCRVSILIVVKLNNSNTRKKDEFVKKLMEKQTVYKNKGIEIRFSEEPFAVVIVTPIMARAHAAKLSKEICFVDSTSACDAEQHAITFVMAPCAAGAISLAIIITKG
;
A
#
# COMPACT_ATOMS: atom_id res chain seq x y z
N MET A 1 1.60 20.32 33.24
CA MET A 1 0.42 19.77 32.53
C MET A 1 0.80 18.40 31.97
N VAL A 2 0.15 17.32 32.40
CA VAL A 2 0.35 15.98 31.82
C VAL A 2 -0.47 15.93 30.54
N GLY A 3 0.17 16.24 29.40
CA GLY A 3 -0.48 16.14 28.10
C GLY A 3 -0.96 14.70 27.90
N LYS A 4 -2.28 14.49 27.83
CA LYS A 4 -2.82 13.22 27.38
C LYS A 4 -2.25 12.96 26.00
N CYS A 5 -1.67 11.77 25.79
CA CYS A 5 -1.33 11.27 24.47
C CYS A 5 -2.65 10.99 23.74
N VAL A 6 -3.30 12.04 23.24
CA VAL A 6 -4.43 11.93 22.33
C VAL A 6 -3.80 11.77 20.97
N ILE A 7 -3.78 10.55 20.45
CA ILE A 7 -3.59 10.38 19.01
C ILE A 7 -4.88 10.93 18.42
N GLN A 8 -4.77 12.16 17.92
CA GLN A 8 -5.72 12.80 17.03
C GLN A 8 -5.98 11.85 15.85
N GLU A 9 -7.11 12.04 15.16
CA GLU A 9 -7.42 11.24 13.97
C GLU A 9 -6.18 11.17 13.05
N ILE A 10 -5.78 9.95 12.68
CA ILE A 10 -4.58 9.76 11.86
C ILE A 10 -4.92 10.23 10.45
N GLU A 11 -4.33 11.34 10.06
CA GLU A 11 -4.50 11.96 8.74
C GLU A 11 -3.21 11.81 7.90
N ASP A 12 -3.31 12.08 6.60
CA ASP A 12 -2.16 12.05 5.68
C ASP A 12 -1.07 13.06 6.10
N SER A 13 -1.46 14.18 6.70
CA SER A 13 -0.55 15.20 7.27
C SER A 13 0.34 14.65 8.39
N SER A 14 -0.10 13.59 9.05
CA SER A 14 0.59 12.92 10.15
C SER A 14 1.59 11.86 9.65
N MET A 15 1.71 11.66 8.33
CA MET A 15 2.55 10.64 7.73
C MET A 15 3.94 11.17 7.33
N PRO A 16 5.02 10.39 7.53
CA PRO A 16 6.34 10.75 7.04
C PRO A 16 6.37 10.91 5.50
N SER A 17 6.57 12.12 5.00
CA SER A 17 6.53 12.44 3.56
C SER A 17 7.64 11.78 2.73
N GLN A 18 8.71 11.35 3.40
CA GLN A 18 9.82 10.60 2.79
C GLN A 18 9.42 9.19 2.31
N TYR A 19 8.26 8.69 2.73
CA TYR A 19 7.74 7.38 2.35
C TYR A 19 6.37 7.51 1.67
N LYS A 20 6.05 6.58 0.77
CA LYS A 20 4.73 6.47 0.15
C LYS A 20 3.81 5.75 1.13
N ASN A 21 3.01 6.50 1.88
CA ASN A 21 2.08 5.95 2.87
C ASN A 21 0.65 5.99 2.35
N VAL A 22 -0.10 4.90 2.58
CA VAL A 22 -1.52 4.81 2.26
C VAL A 22 -2.26 4.26 3.48
N ILE A 23 -3.24 5.01 3.98
CA ILE A 23 -4.16 4.53 5.01
C ILE A 23 -5.07 3.49 4.36
N TRP A 24 -4.88 2.21 4.72
CA TRP A 24 -5.56 1.08 4.09
C TRP A 24 -6.88 0.75 4.77
N LYS A 25 -6.86 0.61 6.10
CA LYS A 25 -8.03 0.24 6.90
C LYS A 25 -8.05 1.01 8.20
N VAL A 26 -9.22 1.52 8.57
CA VAL A 26 -9.47 2.22 9.83
C VAL A 26 -10.58 1.48 10.56
N ASP A 27 -10.21 0.87 11.68
CA ASP A 27 -11.12 0.25 12.65
C ASP A 27 -11.13 1.10 13.93
N LYS A 28 -12.15 0.93 14.78
CA LYS A 28 -12.29 1.68 16.06
C LYS A 28 -11.02 1.71 16.93
N ASN A 29 -10.24 0.64 16.92
CA ASN A 29 -9.05 0.46 17.77
C ASN A 29 -7.76 0.23 16.99
N LYS A 30 -7.79 0.28 15.65
CA LYS A 30 -6.65 -0.13 14.82
C LYS A 30 -6.67 0.60 13.49
N VAL A 31 -5.54 1.16 13.12
CA VAL A 31 -5.30 1.71 11.77
C VAL A 31 -4.22 0.86 11.10
N ILE A 32 -4.46 0.47 9.85
CA ILE A 32 -3.51 -0.25 9.02
C ILE A 32 -3.01 0.71 7.94
N ILE A 33 -1.71 0.96 7.95
CA ILE A 33 -1.01 1.79 6.97
C ILE A 33 -0.13 0.88 6.12
N ARG A 34 -0.16 1.07 4.81
CA ARG A 34 0.80 0.46 3.88
C ARG A 34 1.87 1.50 3.55
N SER A 35 3.13 1.09 3.57
CA SER A 35 4.27 1.96 3.30
C SER A 35 5.36 1.18 2.57
N ASN A 36 6.20 1.87 1.80
CA ASN A 36 7.28 1.28 1.01
C ASN A 36 8.58 1.08 1.83
N LEU A 37 8.47 0.67 3.09
CA LEU A 37 9.62 0.41 3.97
C LEU A 37 10.29 -0.91 3.58
N GLU A 38 11.62 -0.93 3.56
CA GLU A 38 12.38 -2.09 3.07
C GLU A 38 13.18 -2.79 4.17
N ASN A 39 13.59 -2.05 5.20
CA ASN A 39 14.54 -2.57 6.19
C ASN A 39 14.32 -1.99 7.60
N MET A 40 15.16 -2.40 8.56
CA MET A 40 15.08 -1.96 9.96
C MET A 40 15.39 -0.48 10.17
N GLU A 41 16.21 0.12 9.31
CA GLU A 41 16.53 1.55 9.36
C GLU A 41 15.31 2.38 8.98
N ASP A 42 14.63 1.99 7.90
CA ASP A 42 13.38 2.62 7.46
C ASP A 42 12.32 2.61 8.54
N ILE A 43 12.18 1.49 9.26
CA ILE A 43 11.25 1.38 10.39
C ILE A 43 11.55 2.44 11.47
N ASN A 44 12.82 2.63 11.81
CA ASN A 44 13.21 3.60 12.85
C ASN A 44 12.99 5.03 12.37
N ASN A 45 13.37 5.32 11.13
CA ASN A 45 13.19 6.64 10.52
C ASN A 45 11.70 6.99 10.39
N TRP A 46 10.87 6.04 9.96
CA TRP A 46 9.42 6.21 9.87
C TRP A 46 8.81 6.55 11.23
N VAL A 47 9.11 5.77 12.28
CA VAL A 47 8.55 6.02 13.62
C VAL A 47 9.06 7.32 14.24
N SER A 48 10.31 7.69 13.98
CA SER A 48 10.90 8.96 14.41
C SER A 48 10.18 10.15 13.76
N SER A 49 10.02 10.14 12.44
CA SER A 49 9.30 11.18 11.70
C SER A 49 7.83 11.25 12.11
N PHE A 50 7.15 10.10 12.22
CA PHE A 50 5.76 10.02 12.66
C PHE A 50 5.58 10.58 14.09
N GLY A 51 6.50 10.24 14.99
CA GLY A 51 6.52 10.77 16.36
C GLY A 51 6.68 12.29 16.40
N LYS A 52 7.57 12.85 15.57
CA LYS A 52 7.74 14.30 15.45
C LYS A 52 6.47 15.00 14.95
N GLN A 53 5.87 14.49 13.87
CA GLN A 53 4.66 15.07 13.27
C GLN A 53 3.46 15.01 14.21
N THR A 54 3.29 13.90 14.95
CA THR A 54 2.17 13.70 15.87
C THR A 54 2.46 14.18 17.31
N SER A 55 3.64 14.76 17.57
CA SER A 55 4.10 15.10 18.93
C SER A 55 4.03 13.92 19.91
N THR A 56 4.29 12.71 19.43
CA THR A 56 4.32 11.47 20.22
C THR A 56 5.73 10.91 20.35
N GLN A 57 5.99 10.23 21.46
CA GLN A 57 7.25 9.54 21.71
C GLN A 57 7.02 8.03 21.82
N TRP A 58 7.91 7.26 21.19
CA TRP A 58 7.77 5.82 21.02
C TRP A 58 9.01 5.09 21.52
N ASN A 59 8.80 4.15 22.44
CA ASN A 59 9.84 3.27 22.95
C ASN A 59 9.82 1.95 22.19
N ALA A 60 10.99 1.48 21.74
CA ALA A 60 11.11 0.16 21.15
C ALA A 60 10.80 -0.92 22.21
N ARG A 61 9.89 -1.85 21.88
CA ARG A 61 9.50 -2.95 22.77
C ARG A 61 10.15 -4.27 22.36
N SER A 62 10.17 -4.56 21.07
CA SER A 62 10.74 -5.80 20.52
C SER A 62 11.10 -5.63 19.05
N SER A 63 12.08 -6.39 18.58
CA SER A 63 12.54 -6.38 17.19
C SER A 63 12.84 -7.79 16.69
N CYS A 64 12.59 -8.03 15.42
CA CYS A 64 13.02 -9.21 14.67
C CYS A 64 13.70 -8.70 13.40
N PRO A 65 15.03 -8.53 13.38
CA PRO A 65 15.73 -7.92 12.26
C PRO A 65 15.86 -8.83 11.04
N ASN A 66 15.89 -10.15 11.23
CA ASN A 66 15.97 -11.15 10.16
C ASN A 66 14.94 -12.26 10.44
N GLY A 67 13.76 -12.14 9.86
CA GLY A 67 12.70 -13.13 10.03
C GLY A 67 12.79 -14.27 9.01
N VAL A 68 12.24 -15.44 9.35
CA VAL A 68 12.11 -16.56 8.39
C VAL A 68 10.99 -16.29 7.37
N LYS A 69 9.90 -15.65 7.80
CA LYS A 69 8.69 -15.40 6.99
C LYS A 69 8.46 -13.92 6.66
N ILE A 70 9.35 -13.05 7.14
CA ILE A 70 9.31 -11.59 6.99
C ILE A 70 10.75 -11.12 6.81
N ILE A 71 10.96 -9.94 6.22
CA ILE A 71 12.30 -9.33 6.17
C ILE A 71 12.68 -8.91 7.59
N CYS A 72 11.90 -8.00 8.16
CA CYS A 72 12.09 -7.55 9.52
C CYS A 72 10.78 -7.03 10.16
N SER A 73 10.76 -6.91 11.49
CA SER A 73 9.68 -6.24 12.20
C SER A 73 10.16 -5.57 13.47
N LYS A 74 9.43 -4.54 13.90
CA LYS A 74 9.67 -3.87 15.18
C LYS A 74 8.36 -3.40 15.78
N LYS A 75 8.23 -3.59 17.09
CA LYS A 75 7.11 -3.12 17.88
C LYS A 75 7.56 -1.95 18.75
N PHE A 76 6.76 -0.91 18.76
CA PHE A 76 6.93 0.26 19.61
C PHE A 76 5.71 0.43 20.51
N VAL A 77 5.92 1.00 21.68
CA VAL A 77 4.88 1.37 22.62
C VAL A 77 5.03 2.84 22.98
N CYS A 78 3.92 3.50 23.29
CA CYS A 78 3.96 4.91 23.69
C CYS A 78 4.91 5.12 24.88
N HIS A 79 5.58 6.26 24.93
CA HIS A 79 6.40 6.66 26.07
C HIS A 79 5.60 6.67 27.38
N HIS A 80 4.29 6.93 27.34
CA HIS A 80 3.41 6.89 28.51
C HIS A 80 2.81 5.50 28.81
N SER A 81 3.31 4.44 28.17
CA SER A 81 2.93 3.06 28.49
C SER A 81 3.58 2.59 29.80
N SER A 82 3.07 1.49 30.36
CA SER A 82 3.64 0.81 31.53
C SER A 82 4.96 0.09 31.24
N PHE A 83 5.41 0.05 29.98
CA PHE A 83 6.64 -0.66 29.60
C PHE A 83 7.86 -0.04 30.29
N MET A 84 8.53 -0.87 31.10
CA MET A 84 9.72 -0.53 31.91
C MET A 84 9.49 0.68 32.83
N LYS A 85 8.29 0.81 33.41
CA LYS A 85 7.95 1.90 34.33
C LYS A 85 7.19 1.38 35.55
N VAL A 86 7.44 2.01 36.69
CA VAL A 86 6.71 1.74 37.92
C VAL A 86 5.25 2.20 37.80
N GLY A 87 4.37 1.49 38.52
CA GLY A 87 2.97 1.85 38.68
C GLY A 87 2.80 3.15 39.46
N THR A 88 1.59 3.72 39.42
CA THR A 88 1.31 5.01 40.06
C THR A 88 1.51 4.94 41.58
N ASP A 89 1.12 3.83 42.20
CA ASP A 89 1.23 3.60 43.66
C ASP A 89 2.69 3.55 44.14
N GLU A 90 3.59 3.07 43.28
CA GLU A 90 5.02 2.95 43.56
C GLU A 90 5.82 4.18 43.11
N ASN A 91 5.19 5.12 42.39
CA ASN A 91 5.82 6.32 41.83
C ASN A 91 6.00 7.44 42.89
N LYS A 92 6.61 7.10 44.02
CA LYS A 92 6.77 8.01 45.19
C LYS A 92 7.50 9.31 44.85
N LYS A 93 8.39 9.29 43.86
CA LYS A 93 9.18 10.46 43.40
C LYS A 93 8.53 11.23 42.24
N GLY A 94 7.39 10.77 41.72
CA GLY A 94 6.71 11.42 40.59
C GLY A 94 7.47 11.36 39.25
N LEU A 95 8.54 10.55 39.14
CA LEU A 95 9.41 10.48 37.96
C LEU A 95 8.84 9.60 36.84
N SER A 96 8.02 8.61 37.19
CA SER A 96 7.38 7.74 36.21
C SER A 96 6.32 8.50 35.44
N LYS A 97 6.42 8.45 34.11
CA LYS A 97 5.42 8.99 33.16
C LYS A 97 4.40 7.94 32.73
N ASN A 98 4.21 6.89 33.52
CA ASN A 98 3.25 5.83 33.21
C ASN A 98 1.82 6.35 33.31
N ALA A 99 1.10 6.40 32.18
CA ALA A 99 -0.32 6.73 32.10
C ALA A 99 -1.15 5.50 31.69
N TYR A 100 -0.58 4.29 31.81
CA TYR A 100 -1.16 3.03 31.34
C TYR A 100 -1.62 3.07 29.88
N CYS A 101 -0.94 3.87 29.05
CA CYS A 101 -1.26 3.99 27.64
C CYS A 101 -1.06 2.65 26.93
N ARG A 102 -2.11 2.18 26.23
CA ARG A 102 -2.13 0.89 25.54
C ARG A 102 -1.75 0.97 24.07
N VAL A 103 -1.49 2.17 23.56
CA VAL A 103 -1.18 2.35 22.14
C VAL A 103 0.19 1.76 21.81
N SER A 104 0.24 1.01 20.72
CA SER A 104 1.46 0.44 20.16
C SER A 104 1.46 0.56 18.64
N ILE A 105 2.64 0.75 18.07
CA ILE A 105 2.88 0.64 16.64
C ILE A 105 3.59 -0.69 16.39
N LEU A 106 3.09 -1.47 15.44
CA LEU A 106 3.77 -2.68 14.96
C LEU A 106 4.04 -2.50 13.47
N ILE A 107 5.32 -2.46 13.10
CA ILE A 107 5.74 -2.40 11.70
C ILE A 107 6.34 -3.75 11.31
N VAL A 108 5.87 -4.29 10.18
CA VAL A 108 6.31 -5.57 9.64
C VAL A 108 6.61 -5.39 8.16
N VAL A 109 7.88 -5.55 7.80
CA VAL A 109 8.31 -5.60 6.40
C VAL A 109 8.23 -7.05 5.94
N LYS A 110 7.30 -7.33 5.03
CA LYS A 110 7.07 -8.67 4.50
C LYS A 110 8.06 -8.98 3.38
N LEU A 111 8.36 -10.26 3.18
CA LEU A 111 9.07 -10.72 1.98
C LEU A 111 8.24 -10.35 0.74
N ASN A 112 8.90 -9.82 -0.29
CA ASN A 112 8.27 -9.45 -1.54
C ASN A 112 8.52 -10.53 -2.60
N ASN A 113 7.74 -11.60 -2.58
CA ASN A 113 7.82 -12.69 -3.56
C ASN A 113 6.44 -12.96 -4.16
N SER A 114 6.37 -13.69 -5.27
CA SER A 114 5.11 -13.96 -5.97
C SER A 114 4.05 -14.61 -5.07
N ASN A 115 4.45 -15.42 -4.09
CA ASN A 115 3.51 -16.05 -3.17
C ASN A 115 2.91 -15.06 -2.14
N THR A 116 3.70 -14.10 -1.65
CA THR A 116 3.20 -13.07 -0.74
C THR A 116 2.34 -12.05 -1.48
N ARG A 117 2.69 -11.69 -2.72
CA ARG A 117 1.89 -10.76 -3.52
C ARG A 117 0.56 -11.35 -3.99
N LYS A 118 0.52 -12.61 -4.45
CA LYS A 118 -0.75 -13.34 -4.74
C LYS A 118 -1.70 -13.42 -3.54
N LYS A 119 -1.17 -13.36 -2.32
CA LYS A 119 -1.98 -13.36 -1.09
C LYS A 119 -2.49 -11.98 -0.72
N ASP A 120 -1.99 -10.92 -1.36
CA ASP A 120 -2.42 -9.55 -1.12
C ASP A 120 -3.89 -9.36 -1.50
N GLU A 121 -4.56 -8.54 -0.71
CA GLU A 121 -6.00 -8.31 -0.84
C GLU A 121 -6.36 -7.61 -2.16
N PHE A 122 -5.51 -6.72 -2.68
CA PHE A 122 -5.74 -6.08 -3.97
C PHE A 122 -5.61 -7.05 -5.13
N VAL A 123 -4.55 -7.86 -5.13
CA VAL A 123 -4.31 -8.87 -6.17
C VAL A 123 -5.43 -9.91 -6.14
N LYS A 124 -5.86 -10.37 -4.96
CA LYS A 124 -7.02 -11.25 -4.83
C LYS A 124 -8.28 -10.64 -5.42
N LYS A 125 -8.58 -9.39 -5.07
CA LYS A 125 -9.76 -8.68 -5.58
C LYS A 125 -9.70 -8.52 -7.10
N LEU A 126 -8.53 -8.26 -7.67
CA LEU A 126 -8.33 -8.20 -9.13
C LEU A 126 -8.65 -9.56 -9.79
N MET A 127 -8.10 -10.65 -9.25
CA MET A 127 -8.33 -12.01 -9.74
C MET A 127 -9.82 -12.43 -9.60
N GLU A 128 -10.47 -12.08 -8.50
CA GLU A 128 -11.91 -12.31 -8.31
C GLU A 128 -12.75 -11.55 -9.35
N LYS A 129 -12.40 -10.28 -9.60
CA LYS A 129 -13.09 -9.44 -10.59
C LYS A 129 -12.86 -9.90 -12.02
N GLN A 130 -11.71 -10.50 -12.32
CA GLN A 130 -11.41 -11.07 -13.64
C GLN A 130 -12.52 -12.05 -14.08
N THR A 131 -12.96 -12.94 -13.19
CA THR A 131 -14.06 -13.89 -13.48
C THR A 131 -15.39 -13.17 -13.71
N VAL A 132 -15.69 -12.13 -12.91
CA VAL A 132 -16.91 -11.33 -13.06
C VAL A 132 -16.96 -10.64 -14.42
N TYR A 133 -15.85 -10.05 -14.85
CA TYR A 133 -15.75 -9.37 -16.14
C TYR A 133 -15.77 -10.34 -17.32
N LYS A 134 -15.16 -11.52 -17.17
CA LYS A 134 -15.22 -12.60 -18.16
C LYS A 134 -16.66 -13.03 -18.46
N ASN A 135 -17.51 -13.14 -17.44
CA ASN A 135 -18.94 -13.46 -17.62
C ASN A 135 -19.72 -12.38 -18.40
N LYS A 136 -19.18 -11.16 -18.49
CA LYS A 136 -19.73 -10.05 -19.30
C LYS A 136 -19.07 -9.95 -20.69
N GLY A 137 -18.27 -10.94 -21.08
CA GLY A 137 -17.52 -10.94 -22.33
C GLY A 137 -16.32 -9.99 -22.36
N ILE A 138 -15.90 -9.44 -21.21
CA ILE A 138 -14.70 -8.61 -21.10
C ILE A 138 -13.54 -9.53 -20.72
N GLU A 139 -12.53 -9.61 -21.58
CA GLU A 139 -11.30 -10.34 -21.29
C GLU A 139 -10.33 -9.44 -20.53
N ILE A 140 -9.91 -9.90 -19.35
CA ILE A 140 -8.87 -9.26 -18.56
C ILE A 140 -7.74 -10.26 -18.41
N ARG A 141 -6.51 -9.86 -18.72
CA ARG A 141 -5.29 -10.63 -18.42
C ARG A 141 -4.43 -9.85 -17.46
N PHE A 142 -3.97 -10.52 -16.41
CA PHE A 142 -3.12 -9.93 -15.39
C PHE A 142 -1.77 -10.64 -15.37
N SER A 143 -0.71 -9.86 -15.41
CA SER A 143 0.66 -10.26 -15.11
C SER A 143 1.14 -9.45 -13.92
N GLU A 144 1.74 -10.12 -12.95
CA GLU A 144 2.26 -9.46 -11.74
C GLU A 144 3.72 -9.01 -11.90
N GLU A 145 4.49 -9.71 -12.76
CA GLU A 145 5.91 -9.44 -12.97
C GLU A 145 6.25 -9.62 -14.47
N PRO A 146 6.38 -8.53 -15.24
CA PRO A 146 6.09 -7.14 -14.84
C PRO A 146 4.61 -6.93 -14.55
N PHE A 147 4.27 -5.94 -13.71
CA PHE A 147 2.88 -5.56 -13.45
C PHE A 147 2.24 -5.05 -14.73
N ALA A 148 1.27 -5.79 -15.25
CA ALA A 148 0.51 -5.44 -16.44
C ALA A 148 -0.93 -5.97 -16.33
N VAL A 149 -1.90 -5.13 -16.64
CA VAL A 149 -3.31 -5.52 -16.81
C VAL A 149 -3.73 -5.20 -18.23
N VAL A 150 -4.05 -6.23 -19.02
CA VAL A 150 -4.59 -6.08 -20.37
C VAL A 150 -6.11 -6.23 -20.30
N ILE A 151 -6.83 -5.29 -20.90
CA ILE A 151 -8.29 -5.24 -20.92
C ILE A 151 -8.76 -5.22 -22.37
N VAL A 152 -9.62 -6.16 -22.73
CA VAL A 152 -10.29 -6.24 -24.03
C VAL A 152 -11.78 -6.35 -23.80
N THR A 153 -12.51 -5.31 -24.20
CA THR A 153 -13.98 -5.30 -24.15
C THR A 153 -14.58 -5.98 -25.38
N PRO A 154 -15.88 -6.38 -25.36
CA PRO A 154 -16.53 -6.96 -26.53
C PRO A 154 -16.43 -6.08 -27.79
N ILE A 155 -16.50 -4.75 -27.66
CA ILE A 155 -16.37 -3.85 -28.81
C ILE A 155 -14.95 -3.83 -29.39
N MET A 156 -13.93 -3.91 -28.53
CA MET A 156 -12.52 -4.03 -28.95
C MET A 156 -12.25 -5.39 -29.61
N ALA A 157 -12.79 -6.48 -29.05
CA ALA A 157 -12.68 -7.82 -29.63
C ALA A 157 -13.31 -7.89 -31.03
N ARG A 158 -14.45 -7.21 -31.25
CA ARG A 158 -15.03 -7.09 -32.61
C ARG A 158 -14.11 -6.34 -33.58
N ALA A 159 -13.37 -5.34 -33.10
CA ALA A 159 -12.42 -4.60 -33.93
C ALA A 159 -11.27 -5.49 -34.44
N HIS A 160 -10.93 -6.59 -33.75
CA HIS A 160 -9.92 -7.56 -34.19
C HIS A 160 -10.32 -8.30 -35.48
N ALA A 161 -11.60 -8.27 -35.87
CA ALA A 161 -12.07 -8.83 -37.14
C ALA A 161 -11.73 -7.94 -38.34
N ALA A 162 -11.45 -6.65 -38.13
CA ALA A 162 -11.09 -5.73 -39.21
C ALA A 162 -9.75 -6.13 -39.83
N LYS A 163 -9.66 -6.15 -41.17
CA LYS A 163 -8.45 -6.57 -41.89
C LYS A 163 -7.20 -5.80 -41.43
N LEU A 164 -7.31 -4.47 -41.35
CA LEU A 164 -6.23 -3.58 -40.96
C LEU A 164 -5.71 -3.83 -39.54
N SER A 165 -6.54 -4.33 -38.62
CA SER A 165 -6.12 -4.63 -37.23
C SER A 165 -5.10 -5.77 -37.14
N LYS A 166 -4.97 -6.58 -38.21
CA LYS A 166 -4.00 -7.68 -38.30
C LYS A 166 -2.71 -7.28 -39.00
N GLU A 167 -2.67 -6.09 -39.60
CA GLU A 167 -1.53 -5.61 -40.38
C GLU A 167 -0.74 -4.55 -39.60
N ILE A 168 -1.45 -3.54 -39.06
CA ILE A 168 -0.83 -2.40 -38.38
C ILE A 168 -1.58 -2.09 -37.10
N CYS A 169 -0.82 -1.89 -36.00
CA CYS A 169 -1.34 -1.31 -34.77
C CYS A 169 -0.56 -0.06 -34.39
N PHE A 170 -1.29 0.94 -33.90
CA PHE A 170 -0.72 2.10 -33.22
C PHE A 170 -0.75 1.86 -31.72
N VAL A 171 0.32 2.23 -31.06
CA VAL A 171 0.45 2.14 -29.61
C VAL A 171 0.66 3.54 -29.10
N ASP A 172 -0.30 4.04 -28.33
CA ASP A 172 -0.20 5.34 -27.69
C ASP A 172 -0.22 5.13 -26.17
N SER A 173 0.74 5.70 -25.46
CA SER A 173 0.86 5.56 -24.02
C SER A 173 0.79 6.91 -23.36
N THR A 174 -0.03 6.99 -22.33
CA THR A 174 0.00 8.12 -21.41
C THR A 174 1.27 8.09 -20.56
N SER A 175 1.61 9.23 -19.96
CA SER A 175 2.47 9.29 -18.77
C SER A 175 1.72 8.79 -17.53
N ALA A 176 2.37 8.84 -16.35
CA ALA A 176 1.82 8.46 -15.06
C ALA A 176 0.41 9.07 -14.81
N CYS A 177 -0.61 8.21 -14.75
CA CYS A 177 -2.03 8.59 -14.68
C CYS A 177 -2.63 8.57 -13.27
N ASP A 178 -1.90 8.08 -12.27
CA ASP A 178 -2.38 8.01 -10.89
C ASP A 178 -1.26 8.19 -9.86
N ALA A 179 -1.62 8.16 -8.58
CA ALA A 179 -0.69 8.31 -7.47
C ALA A 179 0.37 7.18 -7.40
N GLU A 180 0.09 6.02 -7.99
CA GLU A 180 1.01 4.89 -8.08
C GLU A 180 1.85 4.93 -9.37
N GLN A 181 1.68 5.97 -10.19
CA GLN A 181 2.35 6.22 -11.45
C GLN A 181 2.05 5.17 -12.52
N HIS A 182 0.86 4.58 -12.55
CA HIS A 182 0.52 3.67 -13.64
C HIS A 182 0.45 4.39 -14.99
N ALA A 183 0.96 3.77 -16.03
CA ALA A 183 0.81 4.20 -17.42
C ALA A 183 -0.34 3.45 -18.08
N ILE A 184 -1.14 4.16 -18.87
CA ILE A 184 -2.24 3.58 -19.65
C ILE A 184 -1.81 3.61 -21.12
N THR A 185 -1.70 2.43 -21.71
CA THR A 185 -1.35 2.25 -23.11
C THR A 185 -2.56 1.77 -23.91
N PHE A 186 -2.95 2.53 -24.92
CA PHE A 186 -3.96 2.16 -25.89
C PHE A 186 -3.30 1.48 -27.08
N VAL A 187 -3.79 0.28 -27.41
CA VAL A 187 -3.47 -0.38 -28.68
C VAL A 187 -4.63 -0.12 -29.63
N MET A 188 -4.36 0.38 -30.82
CA MET A 188 -5.37 0.84 -31.78
C MET A 188 -5.05 0.35 -33.20
N ALA A 189 -6.05 0.27 -34.07
CA ALA A 189 -5.88 0.05 -35.50
C ALA A 189 -6.41 1.25 -36.30
N PRO A 190 -5.84 1.57 -37.48
CA PRO A 190 -6.43 2.56 -38.36
C PRO A 190 -7.82 2.11 -38.83
N CYS A 191 -8.74 3.07 -38.94
CA CYS A 191 -10.04 2.87 -39.55
C CYS A 191 -10.43 4.13 -40.36
N ALA A 192 -11.51 4.05 -41.14
CA ALA A 192 -11.96 5.17 -41.96
C ALA A 192 -12.30 6.44 -41.14
N ALA A 193 -12.62 6.28 -39.85
CA ALA A 193 -12.91 7.38 -38.93
C ALA A 193 -11.69 7.85 -38.11
N GLY A 194 -10.48 7.34 -38.39
CA GLY A 194 -9.26 7.62 -37.63
C GLY A 194 -8.67 6.33 -37.06
N ALA A 195 -8.94 6.05 -35.77
CA ALA A 195 -8.44 4.86 -35.10
C ALA A 195 -9.50 4.20 -34.22
N ILE A 196 -9.45 2.86 -34.13
CA ILE A 196 -10.31 2.06 -33.26
C ILE A 196 -9.46 1.29 -32.25
N SER A 197 -9.85 1.31 -30.97
CA SER A 197 -9.11 0.62 -29.90
C SER A 197 -9.26 -0.91 -30.01
N LEU A 198 -8.13 -1.61 -29.87
CA LEU A 198 -8.01 -3.06 -29.84
C LEU A 198 -7.79 -3.60 -28.41
N ALA A 199 -7.11 -2.84 -27.55
CA ALA A 199 -6.88 -3.19 -26.15
C ALA A 199 -6.47 -1.96 -25.34
N ILE A 200 -6.65 -2.05 -24.02
CA ILE A 200 -6.04 -1.13 -23.05
C ILE A 200 -5.08 -1.95 -22.19
N ILE A 201 -3.87 -1.45 -22.00
CA ILE A 201 -2.84 -2.05 -21.15
C ILE A 201 -2.54 -1.05 -20.03
N ILE A 202 -2.60 -1.49 -18.78
CA ILE A 202 -2.19 -0.71 -17.62
C ILE A 202 -0.90 -1.33 -17.12
N THR A 203 0.19 -0.57 -17.14
CA THR A 203 1.49 -0.99 -16.59
C THR A 203 1.87 -0.08 -15.45
N LYS A 204 2.80 -0.54 -14.61
CA LYS A 204 3.49 0.36 -13.69
C LYS A 204 4.40 1.28 -14.51
N GLY A 205 4.30 2.59 -14.32
CA GLY A 205 5.18 3.59 -14.93
C GLY A 205 6.46 3.83 -14.14
#